data_AF-A0A5N5XIP1-F1
#
_entry.id   AF-A0A5N5XIP1-F1
#
_cell.length_a   1.000
_cell.length_b   1.000
_cell.length_c   1.000
_cell.angle_alpha   90.00
_cell.angle_beta   90.00
_cell.angle_gamma   90.00
#
_symmetry.space_group_name_H-M   'P 1'
#
loop_
_entity.id
_entity.type
_entity.pdbx_description
1 polymer ?
#
loop_
_entity_poly.entity_id
_entity_poly.type
_entity_poly.pdbx_seq_one_letter_code
_entity_poly.pdbx_strand_id
1 'polypeptide(L)'
;MINAVLVFNNNGQPRLSRFYTQIDTQTKQSLIKQIYDLVAQRPPSACNFLPLPPLLARGASSAAENGPSDAPAQVTYRTYATLSFIMISTSTESPLALIDLIQVFVEALDRMFENVCELDLIFGYETMHAVLSEMIVGGVVVETNIDKIVAGVRSQEGAYGKKKAVQAASSSIGRGGFPGIGAWR
;
A
#
# COMPACT_ATOMS: atom_id res chain seq x y z
N MET A 1 9.28 -12.70 -4.06
CA MET A 1 9.10 -11.34 -3.52
C MET A 1 7.76 -10.77 -3.94
N ILE A 2 7.17 -9.87 -3.14
CA ILE A 2 5.99 -9.08 -3.49
C ILE A 2 6.45 -7.82 -4.25
N ASN A 3 6.03 -7.67 -5.51
CA ASN A 3 6.40 -6.54 -6.35
C ASN A 3 5.47 -5.34 -6.14
N ALA A 4 4.18 -5.58 -5.91
CA ALA A 4 3.21 -4.50 -5.68
C ALA A 4 1.99 -4.97 -4.89
N VAL A 5 1.36 -4.03 -4.18
CA VAL A 5 0.08 -4.19 -3.50
C VAL A 5 -0.86 -3.09 -3.95
N LEU A 6 -2.03 -3.48 -4.44
CA LEU A 6 -3.02 -2.60 -5.05
C LEU A 6 -4.39 -2.85 -4.42
N VAL A 7 -5.18 -1.79 -4.25
CA VAL A 7 -6.59 -1.88 -3.84
C VAL A 7 -7.40 -1.00 -4.77
N PHE A 8 -8.42 -1.58 -5.40
CA PHE A 8 -9.34 -0.86 -6.29
C PHE A 8 -10.77 -1.01 -5.81
N ASN A 9 -11.61 -0.05 -6.15
CA ASN A 9 -13.04 -0.24 -6.06
C ASN A 9 -13.62 -0.88 -7.34
N ASN A 10 -14.91 -1.18 -7.32
CA ASN A 10 -15.67 -1.71 -8.47
C ASN A 10 -15.78 -0.74 -9.66
N ASN A 11 -15.28 0.50 -9.54
CA ASN A 11 -15.26 1.50 -10.60
C ASN A 11 -13.85 1.70 -11.19
N GLY A 12 -12.85 0.93 -10.72
CA GLY A 12 -11.46 1.01 -11.18
C GLY A 12 -10.66 2.16 -10.60
N GLN A 13 -11.15 2.80 -9.54
CA GLN A 13 -10.42 3.84 -8.83
C GLN A 13 -9.44 3.19 -7.83
N PRO A 14 -8.13 3.44 -7.93
CA PRO A 14 -7.17 2.99 -6.92
C PRO A 14 -7.43 3.69 -5.59
N ARG A 15 -7.56 2.90 -4.53
CA ARG A 15 -7.52 3.37 -3.13
C ARG A 15 -6.11 3.28 -2.57
N LEU A 16 -5.40 2.22 -2.92
CA LEU A 16 -4.01 1.98 -2.52
C LEU A 16 -3.21 1.56 -3.76
N SER A 17 -2.04 2.16 -3.95
CA SER A 17 -1.08 1.71 -4.94
C SER A 17 0.34 1.76 -4.39
N ARG A 18 0.87 0.61 -3.98
CA ARG A 18 2.25 0.50 -3.49
C ARG A 18 3.06 -0.42 -4.40
N PHE A 19 4.14 0.11 -4.94
CA PHE A 19 5.12 -0.64 -5.73
C PHE A 19 6.42 -0.75 -4.95
N TYR A 20 6.96 -1.96 -4.82
CA TYR A 20 8.25 -2.24 -4.19
C TYR A 20 9.39 -2.32 -5.20
N THR A 21 9.08 -2.52 -6.47
CA THR A 21 10.03 -2.44 -7.58
C THR A 21 9.96 -1.09 -8.29
N GLN A 22 11.10 -0.67 -8.82
CA GLN A 22 11.19 0.57 -9.61
C GLN A 22 10.61 0.31 -11.00
N ILE A 23 9.48 0.96 -11.28
CA ILE A 23 8.79 0.93 -12.57
C ILE A 23 8.45 2.38 -12.93
N ASP A 24 8.49 2.70 -14.22
CA ASP A 24 8.12 4.01 -14.73
C ASP A 24 6.62 4.30 -14.53
N THR A 25 6.28 5.58 -14.43
CA THR A 25 4.92 6.01 -14.11
C THR A 25 3.92 5.62 -15.19
N GLN A 26 4.31 5.63 -16.47
CA GLN A 26 3.41 5.26 -17.57
C GLN A 26 3.06 3.77 -17.52
N THR A 27 4.05 2.91 -17.31
CA THR A 27 3.83 1.46 -17.14
C THR A 27 3.02 1.18 -15.87
N LYS A 28 3.26 1.87 -14.76
CA LYS A 28 2.43 1.73 -13.54
C LYS A 28 0.94 1.98 -13.81
N GLN A 29 0.62 3.05 -14.53
CA GLN A 29 -0.77 3.39 -14.87
C GLN A 29 -1.39 2.36 -15.82
N SER A 30 -0.63 1.92 -16.83
CA SER A 30 -1.07 0.87 -17.77
C SER A 30 -1.32 -0.46 -17.07
N LEU A 31 -0.45 -0.84 -16.13
CA LEU A 31 -0.55 -2.03 -15.29
C LEU A 31 -1.82 -1.98 -14.44
N ILE A 32 -2.05 -0.86 -13.74
CA ILE A 32 -3.23 -0.66 -12.91
C ILE A 32 -4.51 -0.90 -13.71
N LYS A 33 -4.60 -0.28 -14.90
CA LYS A 33 -5.76 -0.43 -15.78
C LYS A 33 -5.98 -1.88 -16.23
N GLN A 34 -4.92 -2.54 -16.71
CA GLN A 34 -5.01 -3.92 -17.19
C GLN A 34 -5.40 -4.91 -16.08
N ILE A 35 -4.85 -4.74 -14.87
CA ILE A 35 -5.18 -5.59 -13.73
C ILE A 35 -6.64 -5.40 -13.35
N TYR A 36 -7.11 -4.15 -13.31
CA TYR A 36 -8.52 -3.87 -13.04
C TYR A 36 -9.43 -4.55 -14.07
N ASP A 37 -9.15 -4.41 -15.37
CA ASP A 37 -9.95 -5.03 -16.43
C ASP A 37 -9.97 -6.57 -16.30
N LEU A 38 -8.85 -7.19 -15.90
CA LEU A 38 -8.76 -8.64 -15.66
C LEU A 38 -9.52 -9.11 -14.44
N VAL A 39 -9.58 -8.32 -13.36
CA VAL A 39 -10.25 -8.71 -12.11
C VAL A 39 -11.75 -8.41 -12.18
N ALA A 40 -12.14 -7.25 -12.73
CA ALA A 40 -13.53 -6.78 -12.73
C ALA A 40 -14.49 -7.65 -13.56
N GLN A 41 -13.99 -8.32 -14.61
CA GLN A 41 -14.81 -9.15 -15.49
C GLN A 41 -15.02 -10.59 -14.97
N ARG A 42 -14.39 -10.98 -13.85
CA ARG A 42 -14.38 -12.37 -13.41
C ARG A 42 -15.56 -12.72 -12.51
N PRO A 43 -16.17 -13.92 -12.69
CA PRO A 43 -17.21 -14.39 -11.79
C PRO A 43 -16.62 -14.79 -10.43
N PRO A 44 -17.42 -14.76 -9.34
CA PRO A 44 -16.96 -15.07 -7.99
C PRO A 44 -16.52 -16.53 -7.79
N SER A 45 -16.91 -17.43 -8.70
CA SER A 45 -16.49 -18.84 -8.70
C SER A 45 -15.12 -19.07 -9.36
N ALA A 46 -14.50 -18.04 -9.94
CA ALA A 46 -13.23 -18.14 -10.62
C ALA A 46 -12.06 -18.24 -9.62
N CYS A 47 -10.90 -18.73 -10.08
CA CYS A 47 -9.73 -18.81 -9.23
C CYS A 47 -9.16 -17.41 -8.90
N ASN A 48 -8.66 -17.26 -7.67
CA ASN A 48 -8.05 -16.02 -7.16
C ASN A 48 -6.62 -15.77 -7.69
N PHE A 49 -6.12 -16.63 -8.57
CA PHE A 49 -4.78 -16.56 -9.15
C PHE A 49 -4.89 -16.26 -10.64
N LEU A 50 -4.10 -15.29 -11.09
CA LEU A 50 -4.08 -14.79 -12.45
C LEU A 50 -2.64 -14.75 -12.97
N PRO A 51 -2.38 -15.19 -14.20
CA PRO A 51 -1.09 -14.93 -14.84
C PRO A 51 -0.92 -13.43 -15.10
N LEU A 52 0.31 -12.94 -15.06
CA LEU A 52 0.60 -11.53 -15.33
C LEU A 52 0.25 -11.15 -16.79
N PRO A 53 -0.31 -9.95 -17.06
CA PRO A 53 -0.51 -9.48 -18.43
C PRO A 53 0.77 -9.48 -19.27
N PRO A 54 0.72 -9.89 -20.56
CA PRO A 54 1.90 -10.04 -21.42
C PRO A 54 2.76 -8.79 -21.59
N LEU A 55 2.17 -7.60 -21.46
CA LEU A 55 2.90 -6.32 -21.60
C LEU A 55 3.95 -6.13 -20.50
N LEU A 56 3.75 -6.75 -19.34
CA LEU A 56 4.68 -6.73 -18.22
C LEU A 56 5.60 -7.94 -18.20
N ALA A 57 5.12 -9.10 -18.70
CA ALA A 57 5.97 -10.24 -18.96
C ALA A 57 7.08 -9.89 -19.96
N ARG A 58 6.76 -9.09 -21.01
CA ARG A 58 7.72 -8.72 -22.07
C ARG A 58 8.78 -7.72 -21.62
N GLY A 59 8.43 -6.74 -20.79
CA GLY A 59 9.38 -5.79 -20.21
C GLY A 59 10.28 -6.39 -19.12
N ALA A 60 9.79 -7.42 -18.42
CA ALA A 60 10.59 -8.23 -17.52
C ALA A 60 11.46 -9.27 -18.25
N SER A 61 11.01 -9.78 -19.40
CA SER A 61 11.72 -10.80 -20.18
C SER A 61 12.76 -10.24 -21.16
N SER A 62 12.68 -8.98 -21.59
CA SER A 62 13.69 -8.37 -22.47
C SER A 62 15.04 -8.12 -21.78
N ALA A 63 15.14 -8.31 -20.46
CA ALA A 63 16.38 -8.34 -19.71
C ALA A 63 16.86 -9.78 -19.39
N ALA A 64 16.15 -10.81 -19.88
CA ALA A 64 16.22 -12.17 -19.35
C ALA A 64 16.77 -13.22 -20.34
N GLU A 65 17.84 -12.91 -21.07
CA GLU A 65 18.75 -13.99 -21.49
C GLU A 65 19.68 -14.41 -20.33
N ASN A 66 19.86 -13.57 -19.29
CA ASN A 66 20.59 -13.87 -18.05
C ASN A 66 20.09 -13.00 -16.84
N GLY A 67 18.79 -12.69 -16.80
CA GLY A 67 18.19 -11.78 -15.81
C GLY A 67 17.67 -12.49 -14.55
N PRO A 68 17.66 -11.82 -13.37
CA PRO A 68 17.36 -12.46 -12.09
C PRO A 68 15.90 -12.95 -12.02
N SER A 69 15.67 -14.01 -11.25
CA SER A 69 14.39 -14.68 -10.94
C SER A 69 13.30 -13.80 -10.26
N ASP A 70 13.43 -12.48 -10.36
CA ASP A 70 12.67 -11.46 -9.64
C ASP A 70 11.59 -10.79 -10.51
N ALA A 71 11.33 -11.35 -11.69
CA ALA A 71 10.28 -10.91 -12.59
C ALA A 71 8.89 -11.18 -11.98
N PRO A 72 7.95 -10.21 -12.03
CA PRO A 72 6.58 -10.44 -11.59
C PRO A 72 5.96 -11.53 -12.45
N ALA A 73 5.38 -12.55 -11.82
CA ALA A 73 4.93 -13.77 -12.51
C ALA A 73 3.42 -13.97 -12.39
N GLN A 74 2.83 -13.57 -11.27
CA GLN A 74 1.41 -13.77 -11.02
C GLN A 74 0.76 -12.61 -10.28
N VAL A 75 -0.55 -12.53 -10.43
CA VAL A 75 -1.45 -11.63 -9.71
C VAL A 75 -2.34 -12.50 -8.82
N THR A 76 -2.32 -12.25 -7.52
CA THR A 76 -3.23 -12.86 -6.55
C THR A 76 -4.21 -11.80 -6.08
N TYR A 77 -5.50 -12.11 -6.06
CA TYR A 77 -6.51 -11.13 -5.65
C TYR A 77 -7.61 -11.74 -4.79
N ARG A 78 -8.28 -10.88 -4.02
CA ARG A 78 -9.52 -11.22 -3.31
C ARG A 78 -10.39 -9.97 -3.18
N THR A 79 -11.69 -10.15 -3.37
CA THR A 79 -12.67 -9.06 -3.28
C THR A 79 -13.41 -9.13 -1.95
N TYR A 80 -13.51 -7.99 -1.26
CA TYR A 80 -14.28 -7.78 -0.05
C TYR A 80 -15.24 -6.62 -0.29
N ALA A 81 -16.56 -6.91 -0.25
CA ALA A 81 -17.61 -5.95 -0.57
C ALA A 81 -17.37 -5.23 -1.92
N THR A 82 -17.06 -3.93 -1.91
CA THR A 82 -16.83 -3.09 -3.10
C THR A 82 -15.36 -2.94 -3.47
N LEU A 83 -14.45 -3.58 -2.73
CA LEU A 83 -13.00 -3.42 -2.87
C LEU A 83 -12.32 -4.72 -3.28
N SER A 84 -11.45 -4.64 -4.28
CA SER A 84 -10.59 -5.73 -4.73
C SER A 84 -9.16 -5.48 -4.27
N PHE A 85 -8.66 -6.38 -3.43
CA PHE A 85 -7.29 -6.37 -2.91
C PHE A 85 -6.43 -7.28 -3.77
N ILE A 86 -5.31 -6.76 -4.26
CA ILE A 86 -4.45 -7.43 -5.22
C ILE A 86 -3.01 -7.37 -4.76
N MET A 87 -2.32 -8.51 -4.82
CA MET A 87 -0.88 -8.63 -4.62
C MET A 87 -0.24 -9.20 -5.88
N ILE A 88 0.80 -8.51 -6.35
CA ILE A 88 1.62 -8.95 -7.48
C ILE A 88 2.90 -9.54 -6.91
N SER A 89 3.21 -10.77 -7.28
CA SER A 89 4.40 -11.48 -6.79
C SER A 89 5.17 -12.15 -7.91
N THR A 90 6.43 -12.46 -7.60
CA THR A 90 7.26 -13.36 -8.40
C THR A 90 6.81 -14.82 -8.22
N SER A 91 7.36 -15.71 -9.04
CA SER A 91 7.07 -17.16 -8.99
C SER A 91 7.60 -17.87 -7.74
N THR A 92 8.41 -17.19 -6.93
CA THR A 92 8.99 -17.75 -5.70
C THR A 92 8.03 -17.72 -4.52
N GLU A 93 6.97 -16.90 -4.58
CA GLU A 93 5.99 -16.77 -3.50
C GLU A 93 4.83 -17.74 -3.67
N SER A 94 4.37 -18.30 -2.55
CA SER A 94 3.18 -19.15 -2.55
C SER A 94 1.92 -18.30 -2.76
N PRO A 95 1.11 -18.57 -3.81
CA PRO A 95 -0.13 -17.84 -4.05
C PRO A 95 -1.13 -17.95 -2.87
N LEU A 96 -1.18 -19.12 -2.22
CA LEU A 96 -2.07 -19.35 -1.07
C LEU A 96 -1.67 -18.49 0.14
N ALA A 97 -0.36 -18.38 0.41
CA ALA A 97 0.14 -17.53 1.49
C ALA A 97 -0.19 -16.05 1.26
N LEU A 98 -0.23 -15.60 0.01
CA LEU A 98 -0.62 -14.22 -0.32
C LEU A 98 -2.11 -13.96 -0.10
N ILE A 99 -2.99 -14.95 -0.32
CA ILE A 99 -4.41 -14.81 0.02
C ILE A 99 -4.59 -14.67 1.53
N ASP A 100 -3.88 -15.47 2.32
CA ASP A 100 -3.92 -15.37 3.78
C ASP A 100 -3.34 -14.02 4.25
N LEU A 101 -2.28 -13.53 3.60
CA LEU A 101 -1.73 -12.21 3.87
C LEU A 101 -2.73 -11.09 3.55
N ILE A 102 -3.49 -11.19 2.46
CA ILE A 102 -4.58 -10.26 2.14
C ILE A 102 -5.64 -10.28 3.26
N GLN A 103 -6.00 -11.46 3.79
CA GLN A 103 -6.94 -11.58 4.91
C GLN A 103 -6.40 -10.87 6.15
N VAL A 104 -5.15 -11.12 6.54
CA VAL A 104 -4.49 -10.44 7.68
C VAL A 104 -4.49 -8.93 7.47
N PHE A 105 -4.26 -8.45 6.25
CA PHE A 105 -4.28 -7.02 5.93
C PHE A 105 -5.67 -6.42 6.13
N VAL A 106 -6.72 -7.08 5.63
CA VAL A 106 -8.10 -6.62 5.81
C VAL A 106 -8.52 -6.63 7.28
N GLU A 107 -8.14 -7.66 8.05
CA GLU A 107 -8.42 -7.72 9.49
C GLU A 107 -7.65 -6.67 10.29
N ALA A 108 -6.43 -6.32 9.88
CA ALA A 108 -5.67 -5.23 10.50
C ALA A 108 -6.34 -3.88 10.23
N LEU A 109 -6.83 -3.65 9.01
CA LEU A 109 -7.61 -2.44 8.68
C LEU A 109 -8.91 -2.38 9.48
N ASP A 110 -9.62 -3.49 9.61
CA ASP A 110 -10.88 -3.54 10.37
C ASP A 110 -10.68 -3.21 11.86
N ARG A 111 -9.59 -3.70 12.47
CA ARG A 111 -9.23 -3.33 13.85
C ARG A 111 -8.77 -1.87 14.00
N MET A 112 -8.22 -1.27 12.95
CA MET A 112 -7.78 0.13 12.99
C MET A 112 -8.94 1.12 12.83
N PHE A 113 -9.94 0.78 12.01
CA PHE A 113 -11.07 1.67 11.71
C PHE A 113 -12.38 1.30 12.43
N GLU A 114 -12.41 0.22 13.22
CA GLU A 114 -13.59 -0.24 13.99
C GLU A 114 -14.84 -0.41 13.11
N ASN A 115 -14.83 -1.43 12.23
CA ASN A 115 -15.77 -1.67 11.12
C ASN A 115 -15.42 -0.87 9.86
N VAL A 116 -14.32 -1.25 9.22
CA VAL A 116 -13.77 -0.51 8.08
C VAL A 116 -14.74 -0.45 6.90
N CYS A 117 -14.94 0.75 6.34
CA CYS A 117 -15.62 0.93 5.06
C CYS A 117 -14.70 1.57 4.00
N GLU A 118 -15.10 1.53 2.73
CA GLU A 118 -14.33 2.15 1.64
C GLU A 118 -14.07 3.64 1.88
N LEU A 119 -15.04 4.35 2.47
CA LEU A 119 -14.93 5.78 2.77
C LEU A 119 -13.82 6.05 3.80
N ASP A 120 -13.68 5.19 4.79
CA ASP A 120 -12.62 5.30 5.81
C ASP A 120 -11.24 5.11 5.20
N LEU A 121 -11.10 4.20 4.23
CA LEU A 121 -9.83 4.03 3.51
C LEU A 121 -9.48 5.21 2.61
N ILE A 122 -10.49 5.95 2.11
CA ILE A 122 -10.29 7.17 1.32
C ILE A 122 -9.80 8.31 2.22
N PHE A 123 -10.47 8.54 3.36
CA PHE A 123 -10.11 9.64 4.26
C PHE A 123 -8.90 9.30 5.16
N GLY A 124 -8.75 8.04 5.54
CA GLY A 124 -7.67 7.48 6.35
C GLY A 124 -6.56 6.81 5.53
N TYR A 125 -6.26 7.34 4.34
CA TYR A 125 -5.26 6.75 3.45
C TYR A 125 -3.87 6.63 4.12
N GLU A 126 -3.50 7.56 5.01
CA GLU A 126 -2.25 7.55 5.75
C GLU A 126 -2.16 6.32 6.68
N THR A 127 -3.22 6.07 7.44
CA THR A 127 -3.34 4.91 8.33
C THR A 127 -3.30 3.61 7.54
N MET A 128 -4.01 3.53 6.41
CA MET A 128 -3.95 2.35 5.53
C MET A 128 -2.52 2.09 5.00
N HIS A 129 -1.82 3.14 4.58
CA HIS A 129 -0.42 3.02 4.17
C HIS A 129 0.52 2.63 5.33
N ALA A 130 0.27 3.14 6.54
CA ALA A 130 1.03 2.78 7.73
C ALA A 130 0.84 1.30 8.10
N VAL A 131 -0.40 0.80 8.07
CA VAL A 131 -0.71 -0.64 8.26
C VAL A 131 0.05 -1.48 7.25
N LEU A 132 0.02 -1.11 5.96
CA LEU A 132 0.77 -1.83 4.93
C LEU A 132 2.29 -1.80 5.20
N SER A 133 2.82 -0.67 5.67
CA SER A 133 4.25 -0.50 5.96
C SER A 133 4.72 -1.32 7.16
N GLU A 134 3.88 -1.57 8.16
CA GLU A 134 4.20 -2.51 9.25
C GLU A 134 4.20 -3.96 8.78
N MET A 135 3.35 -4.29 7.81
CA MET A 135 3.23 -5.66 7.29
C MET A 135 4.32 -6.02 6.27
N ILE A 136 4.61 -5.13 5.32
CA ILE A 136 5.45 -5.43 4.15
C ILE A 136 6.44 -4.29 3.90
N VAL A 137 7.74 -4.64 3.97
CA VAL A 137 8.85 -3.72 3.73
C VAL A 137 9.72 -4.28 2.61
N GLY A 138 9.98 -3.47 1.58
CA GLY A 138 10.83 -3.88 0.46
C GLY A 138 10.33 -5.14 -0.28
N GLY A 139 9.02 -5.40 -0.26
CA GLY A 139 8.41 -6.58 -0.88
C GLY A 139 8.57 -7.89 -0.10
N VAL A 140 9.06 -7.82 1.14
CA VAL A 140 9.15 -8.95 2.07
C VAL A 140 8.16 -8.74 3.22
N VAL A 141 7.50 -9.81 3.64
CA VAL A 141 6.58 -9.80 4.78
C VAL A 141 7.39 -9.73 6.07
N VAL A 142 7.12 -8.72 6.89
CA VAL A 142 7.84 -8.47 8.15
C VAL A 142 7.04 -8.91 9.35
N GLU A 143 5.74 -8.61 9.39
CA GLU A 143 4.86 -8.93 10.51
C GLU A 143 3.52 -9.45 10.01
N THR A 144 3.00 -10.45 10.72
CA THR A 144 1.70 -11.10 10.42
C THR A 144 0.77 -11.11 11.63
N ASN A 145 1.29 -10.85 12.83
CA ASN A 145 0.47 -10.74 14.02
C ASN A 145 -0.26 -9.39 14.04
N ILE A 146 -1.59 -9.47 14.06
CA ILE A 146 -2.45 -8.28 13.91
C ILE A 146 -2.33 -7.34 15.12
N ASP A 147 -2.19 -7.88 16.34
CA ASP A 147 -2.05 -7.06 17.55
C ASP A 147 -0.76 -6.22 17.51
N LYS A 148 0.33 -6.81 17.02
CA LYS A 148 1.60 -6.10 16.83
C LYS A 148 1.51 -5.04 15.73
N ILE A 149 0.87 -5.36 14.60
CA ILE A 149 0.67 -4.41 13.50
C ILE A 149 -0.11 -3.20 14.00
N VAL A 150 -1.25 -3.42 14.67
CA VAL A 150 -2.11 -2.36 15.22
C VAL A 150 -1.36 -1.52 16.25
N ALA A 151 -0.60 -2.15 17.16
CA ALA A 151 0.21 -1.45 18.15
C ALA A 151 1.31 -0.59 17.48
N GLY A 152 1.97 -1.14 16.46
CA GLY A 152 2.99 -0.46 15.66
C GLY A 152 2.44 0.81 15.01
N VAL A 153 1.33 0.71 14.28
CA VAL A 153 0.69 1.85 13.61
C VAL A 153 0.25 2.93 14.62
N ARG A 154 -0.43 2.54 15.71
CA ARG A 154 -0.86 3.49 16.75
C ARG A 154 0.31 4.25 17.39
N SER A 155 1.45 3.57 17.57
CA SER A 155 2.66 4.21 18.09
C SER A 155 3.23 5.27 17.13
N GLN A 156 3.12 5.03 15.82
CA GLN A 156 3.59 5.96 14.78
C GLN A 156 2.68 7.19 14.66
N GLU A 157 1.36 7.01 14.70
CA GLU A 157 0.39 8.11 14.69
C GLU A 157 0.56 9.03 15.90
N GLY A 158 0.74 8.45 17.10
CA GLY A 158 1.01 9.21 18.31
C GLY A 158 2.31 10.01 18.26
N ALA A 159 3.34 9.50 17.58
CA ALA A 159 4.59 10.21 17.35
C ALA A 159 4.44 11.36 16.33
N TYR A 160 3.64 11.18 15.27
CA TYR A 160 3.36 12.21 14.28
C TYR A 160 2.54 13.37 14.87
N GLY A 161 1.55 13.08 15.72
CA GLY A 161 0.79 14.09 16.45
C GLY A 161 1.67 14.94 17.39
N LYS A 162 2.60 14.29 18.12
CA LYS A 162 3.59 15.00 18.96
C LYS A 162 4.53 15.88 18.13
N LYS A 163 5.01 15.41 16.98
CA LYS A 163 5.87 16.21 16.08
C LYS A 163 5.14 17.42 15.49
N LYS A 164 3.88 17.27 15.07
CA LYS A 164 3.03 18.39 14.61
C LYS A 164 2.81 19.43 15.72
N ALA A 165 2.53 18.99 16.95
CA ALA A 165 2.36 19.90 18.09
C ALA A 165 3.64 20.67 18.43
N VAL A 166 4.80 20.00 18.43
CA VAL A 166 6.10 20.65 18.68
C VAL A 166 6.46 21.64 17.56
N GLN A 167 6.15 21.32 16.30
CA GLN A 167 6.41 22.19 15.16
C GLN A 167 5.45 23.39 15.07
N ALA A 168 4.19 23.21 15.49
CA ALA A 168 3.25 24.31 15.67
C ALA A 168 3.65 25.23 16.84
N ALA A 169 4.16 24.66 17.93
CA ALA A 169 4.68 25.43 19.06
C ALA A 169 5.95 26.23 18.68
N SER A 170 6.89 25.62 17.95
CA SER A 170 8.14 26.30 17.53
C SER A 170 7.93 27.42 16.52
N SER A 171 6.93 27.30 15.64
CA SER A 171 6.54 28.39 14.70
C SER A 171 5.82 29.56 15.39
N SER A 172 5.23 29.35 16.56
CA SER A 172 4.59 30.42 17.34
C SER A 172 5.59 31.26 18.17
N ILE A 173 6.75 30.70 18.52
CA ILE A 173 7.80 31.39 19.30
C ILE A 173 8.61 32.38 18.43
N GLY A 174 8.61 32.25 17.11
CA GLY A 174 9.35 33.14 16.19
C GLY A 174 8.72 34.51 15.92
N ARG A 175 7.58 34.85 16.53
CA ARG A 175 6.82 36.09 16.23
C ARG A 175 6.52 36.97 17.45
N GLY A 176 7.18 36.72 18.58
CA GLY A 176 7.21 37.61 19.73
C GLY A 176 8.30 38.67 19.54
N GLY A 177 7.92 39.85 19.04
CA GLY A 177 8.81 40.99 18.89
C GLY A 177 9.43 41.38 20.24
N PHE A 178 10.75 41.61 20.24
CA PHE A 178 11.42 42.34 21.31
C PHE A 178 10.87 43.77 21.36
N PRO A 179 10.18 44.19 22.44
CA PRO A 179 9.85 45.58 22.62
C PRO A 179 11.05 46.28 23.25
N GLY A 180 11.65 47.20 22.48
CA GLY A 180 12.43 48.30 23.04
C GLY A 180 13.86 47.97 23.45
N ILE A 181 14.81 48.13 22.53
CA ILE A 181 16.11 48.70 22.87
C ILE A 181 16.14 50.08 22.20
N GLY A 182 16.01 51.09 23.06
CA GLY A 182 15.88 52.49 22.69
C GLY A 182 17.14 53.03 22.02
N ALA A 183 16.89 53.92 21.06
CA ALA A 183 17.85 54.82 20.48
C ALA A 183 18.54 55.68 21.55
N TRP A 184 19.88 55.71 21.56
CA TRP A 184 20.66 56.85 22.04
C TRP A 184 21.90 57.01 21.15
N ARG A 185 21.94 58.18 20.50
CA ARG A 185 23.05 59.00 19.99
C ARG A 185 24.35 58.35 19.53
#